data_AF-A0A3L7XKY0-F1
#
_entry.id   AF-A0A3L7XKY0-F1
#
_cell.length_a   1.000
_cell.length_b   1.000
_cell.length_c   1.000
_cell.angle_alpha   90.00
_cell.angle_beta   90.00
_cell.angle_gamma   90.00
#
_symmetry.space_group_name_H-M   'P 1'
#
loop_
_entity.id
_entity.type
_entity.pdbx_description
1 polymer ?
#
loop_
_entity_poly.entity_id
_entity_poly.type
_entity_poly.pdbx_seq_one_letter_code
_entity_poly.pdbx_strand_id
1 'polypeptide(L)'
;MNELEAQEGDLPVDGPAAPDALDALVDGARQGDSTAFGALYDRFQPEILRYLTHRVGDPDAAEDLAQQVFLKAWQAIPRYESRGVPFKAWLYRMAHNQMVDYFRTRRVTTDLEGVDPKPAVTATATPAPTPTSTATATPTATGN
;
A
#
# COMPACT_ATOMS: atom_id res chain seq x y z
N MET A 1 31.82 -22.68 -18.90
CA MET A 1 30.37 -22.43 -18.72
C MET A 1 30.20 -21.51 -17.51
N ASN A 2 30.65 -20.27 -17.67
CA ASN A 2 30.46 -19.19 -16.70
C ASN A 2 30.28 -17.93 -17.54
N GLU A 3 29.06 -17.72 -18.03
CA GLU A 3 28.70 -16.57 -18.86
C GLU A 3 28.52 -15.35 -17.97
N LEU A 4 29.66 -14.70 -17.73
CA LEU A 4 29.77 -13.30 -17.44
C LEU A 4 29.50 -12.53 -18.74
N GLU A 5 28.24 -12.13 -18.95
CA GLU A 5 27.89 -10.97 -19.78
C GLU A 5 27.18 -9.94 -18.90
N ALA A 6 27.90 -9.51 -17.88
CA ALA A 6 27.75 -8.17 -17.35
C ALA A 6 28.44 -7.22 -18.35
N GLN A 7 27.71 -6.77 -19.35
CA GLN A 7 28.20 -5.79 -20.34
C GLN A 7 27.31 -4.53 -20.29
N GLU A 8 27.94 -3.43 -19.85
CA GLU A 8 27.71 -2.02 -20.24
C GLU A 8 26.31 -1.42 -19.96
N GLY A 9 26.12 -0.46 -19.06
CA GLY A 9 27.06 0.56 -18.61
C GLY A 9 27.13 1.77 -19.54
N ASP A 10 26.01 2.23 -20.12
CA ASP A 10 25.86 3.62 -20.58
C ASP A 10 24.38 4.02 -20.57
N LEU A 11 23.94 4.69 -19.50
CA LEU A 11 22.86 5.67 -19.58
C LEU A 11 23.16 6.80 -18.59
N PRO A 12 23.52 8.00 -19.06
CA PRO A 12 23.63 9.17 -18.20
C PRO A 12 22.20 9.69 -17.94
N VAL A 13 21.51 9.13 -16.95
CA VAL A 13 20.19 9.67 -16.51
C VAL A 13 20.36 10.72 -15.39
N ASP A 14 21.52 10.79 -14.75
CA ASP A 14 21.81 11.78 -13.72
C ASP A 14 22.50 13.02 -14.32
N GLY A 15 21.74 13.82 -15.09
CA GLY A 15 21.97 15.26 -15.03
C GLY A 15 21.56 15.72 -13.62
N PRO A 16 22.35 16.55 -12.91
CA PRO A 16 21.94 17.07 -11.62
C PRO A 16 20.72 17.95 -11.84
N ALA A 17 19.53 17.36 -11.72
CA ALA A 17 18.34 18.12 -11.39
C ALA A 17 18.66 18.74 -10.03
N ALA A 18 19.09 20.00 -10.06
CA ALA A 18 19.32 20.79 -8.88
C ALA A 18 18.17 20.55 -7.89
N PRO A 19 18.42 20.52 -6.57
CA PRO A 19 17.35 20.35 -5.59
C PRO A 19 16.14 21.25 -5.89
N ASP A 20 16.41 22.47 -6.35
CA ASP A 20 15.44 23.46 -6.84
C ASP A 20 14.52 22.94 -7.96
N ALA A 21 15.03 22.13 -8.90
CA ALA A 21 14.25 21.55 -9.99
C ALA A 21 13.36 20.39 -9.51
N LEU A 22 13.83 19.58 -8.55
CA LEU A 22 13.00 18.54 -7.94
C LEU A 22 11.87 19.16 -7.13
N ASP A 23 12.18 20.17 -6.33
CA ASP A 23 11.21 20.86 -5.49
C ASP A 23 10.15 21.57 -6.35
N ALA A 24 10.53 22.17 -7.48
CA ALA A 24 9.58 22.75 -8.44
C ALA A 24 8.62 21.70 -9.03
N LEU A 25 9.12 20.50 -9.38
CA LEU A 25 8.26 19.40 -9.85
C LEU A 25 7.30 18.92 -8.76
N VAL A 26 7.78 18.81 -7.52
CA VAL A 26 6.95 18.45 -6.37
C VAL A 26 5.86 19.50 -6.16
N ASP A 27 6.20 20.78 -6.20
CA ASP A 27 5.23 21.86 -6.04
C ASP A 27 4.21 21.92 -7.17
N GLY A 28 4.61 21.72 -8.43
CA GLY A 28 3.68 21.58 -9.55
C GLY A 28 2.71 20.41 -9.34
N ALA A 29 3.23 19.24 -8.99
CA ALA A 29 2.42 18.04 -8.77
C ALA A 29 1.45 18.20 -7.58
N ARG A 30 1.85 18.92 -6.51
CA ARG A 30 0.97 19.28 -5.39
C ARG A 30 -0.24 20.10 -5.83
N GLN A 31 -0.07 20.93 -6.86
CA GLN A 31 -1.12 21.77 -7.45
C GLN A 31 -1.96 21.04 -8.50
N GLY A 32 -1.69 19.75 -8.74
CA GLY A 32 -2.43 18.93 -9.70
C GLY A 32 -1.83 18.93 -11.12
N ASP A 33 -0.62 19.45 -11.31
CA ASP A 33 0.09 19.32 -12.59
C ASP A 33 0.50 17.86 -12.83
N SER A 34 -0.20 17.20 -13.74
CA SER A 34 0.07 15.82 -14.14
C SER A 34 1.39 15.67 -14.88
N THR A 35 1.86 16.70 -15.57
CA THR A 35 3.16 16.68 -16.26
C THR A 35 4.30 16.70 -15.25
N ALA A 36 4.17 17.54 -14.23
CA ALA A 36 5.15 17.61 -13.14
C ALA A 36 5.23 16.27 -12.40
N PHE A 37 4.10 15.62 -12.12
CA PHE A 37 4.11 14.28 -11.54
C PHE A 37 4.64 13.22 -12.49
N GLY A 38 4.36 13.31 -13.79
CA GLY A 38 4.95 12.43 -14.81
C GLY A 38 6.48 12.46 -14.77
N ALA A 39 7.08 13.65 -14.67
CA ALA A 39 8.53 13.77 -14.52
C ALA A 39 9.06 13.18 -13.20
N LEU A 40 8.30 13.27 -12.10
CA LEU A 40 8.64 12.57 -10.85
C LEU A 40 8.55 11.05 -11.03
N TYR A 41 7.51 10.56 -11.72
CA TYR A 41 7.32 9.14 -12.01
C TYR A 41 8.48 8.59 -12.83
N ASP A 42 8.82 9.21 -13.96
CA ASP A 42 9.90 8.76 -14.85
C ASP A 42 11.24 8.69 -14.11
N ARG A 43 11.48 9.62 -13.18
CA ARG A 43 12.69 9.66 -12.37
C ARG A 43 12.74 8.54 -11.32
N PHE A 44 11.66 8.35 -10.57
CA PHE A 44 11.69 7.47 -9.39
C PHE A 44 11.18 6.05 -9.64
N GLN A 45 10.45 5.81 -10.74
CA GLN A 45 9.88 4.49 -11.02
C GLN A 45 10.95 3.40 -11.13
N PRO A 46 12.06 3.58 -11.87
CA PRO A 46 13.10 2.56 -11.95
C PRO A 46 13.75 2.27 -10.59
N GLU A 47 13.91 3.30 -9.76
CA GLU A 47 14.49 3.20 -8.42
C GLU A 47 13.60 2.41 -7.45
N ILE A 48 12.29 2.70 -7.46
CA ILE A 48 11.30 2.04 -6.59
C ILE A 48 11.07 0.61 -7.05
N LEU A 49 10.96 0.36 -8.36
CA LEU A 49 10.82 -0.99 -8.90
C LEU A 49 12.01 -1.85 -8.48
N ARG A 50 13.25 -1.39 -8.73
CA ARG A 50 14.47 -2.12 -8.32
C ARG A 50 14.51 -2.41 -6.82
N TYR A 51 14.12 -1.44 -5.99
CA TYR A 51 14.03 -1.64 -4.54
C TYR A 51 13.03 -2.75 -4.18
N LEU A 52 11.84 -2.73 -4.76
CA LEU A 52 10.80 -3.73 -4.50
C LEU A 52 11.18 -5.10 -5.05
N THR A 53 11.73 -5.20 -6.27
CA THR A 53 12.17 -6.47 -6.85
C THR A 53 13.21 -7.15 -5.96
N HIS A 54 14.19 -6.39 -5.43
CA HIS A 54 15.22 -6.93 -4.54
C HIS A 54 14.67 -7.42 -3.20
N ARG A 55 13.57 -6.83 -2.70
CA ARG A 55 13.00 -7.16 -1.40
C ARG A 55 11.91 -8.22 -1.45
N VAL A 56 11.12 -8.22 -2.53
CA VAL A 56 9.98 -9.11 -2.71
C VAL A 56 10.42 -10.43 -3.34
N GLY A 57 11.41 -10.40 -4.23
CA GLY A 57 11.93 -11.59 -4.92
C GLY A 57 11.00 -12.13 -6.02
N ASP A 58 9.88 -11.46 -6.27
CA ASP A 58 8.90 -11.75 -7.32
C ASP A 58 8.76 -10.50 -8.20
N PRO A 59 9.23 -10.54 -9.46
CA PRO A 59 9.19 -9.40 -10.37
C PRO A 59 7.77 -8.88 -10.63
N ASP A 60 6.79 -9.77 -10.82
CA ASP A 60 5.42 -9.39 -11.16
C ASP A 60 4.75 -8.71 -9.96
N ALA A 61 4.94 -9.27 -8.76
CA ALA A 61 4.45 -8.66 -7.54
C ALA A 61 5.14 -7.31 -7.24
N ALA A 62 6.44 -7.19 -7.56
CA ALA A 62 7.16 -5.94 -7.40
C ALA A 62 6.64 -4.84 -8.33
N GLU A 63 6.28 -5.18 -9.57
CA GLU A 63 5.70 -4.25 -10.54
C GLU A 63 4.32 -3.75 -10.07
N ASP A 64 3.44 -4.65 -9.64
CA ASP A 64 2.13 -4.28 -9.08
C ASP A 64 2.28 -3.37 -7.85
N LEU A 65 3.17 -3.71 -6.92
CA LEU A 65 3.45 -2.87 -5.76
C LEU A 65 4.00 -1.50 -6.16
N ALA A 66 4.87 -1.42 -7.16
CA ALA A 66 5.38 -0.14 -7.65
C ALA A 66 4.23 0.73 -8.20
N GLN A 67 3.34 0.16 -9.02
CA GLN A 67 2.16 0.87 -9.53
C GLN A 67 1.27 1.39 -8.39
N GLN A 68 1.02 0.56 -7.38
CA GLN A 68 0.24 0.95 -6.20
C GLN A 68 0.91 2.09 -5.40
N VAL A 69 2.24 2.07 -5.28
CA VAL A 69 3.01 3.15 -4.63
C VAL A 69 2.78 4.46 -5.36
N PHE A 70 2.91 4.50 -6.69
CA PHE A 70 2.75 5.73 -7.47
C PHE A 70 1.29 6.21 -7.49
N LEU A 71 0.31 5.30 -7.54
CA LEU A 71 -1.10 5.67 -7.42
C LEU A 71 -1.38 6.33 -6.05
N LYS A 72 -0.86 5.76 -4.97
CA LYS A 72 -0.99 6.33 -3.62
C LYS A 72 -0.22 7.64 -3.48
N ALA A 73 0.96 7.74 -4.10
CA ALA A 73 1.74 8.97 -4.13
C ALA A 73 0.98 10.09 -4.84
N TRP A 74 0.37 9.83 -6.01
CA TRP A 74 -0.48 10.80 -6.72
C TRP A 74 -1.64 11.31 -5.87
N GLN A 75 -2.31 10.42 -5.11
CA GLN A 75 -3.42 10.81 -4.24
C GLN A 75 -2.97 11.60 -3.01
N ALA A 76 -1.75 11.34 -2.52
CA ALA A 76 -1.23 11.91 -1.29
C ALA A 76 -0.37 13.16 -1.52
N ILE A 77 0.19 13.35 -2.72
CA ILE A 77 1.11 14.44 -3.02
C ILE A 77 0.53 15.83 -2.72
N PRO A 78 -0.76 16.15 -2.91
CA PRO A 78 -1.28 17.48 -2.55
C PRO A 78 -1.14 17.83 -1.06
N ARG A 79 -1.04 16.81 -0.19
CA ARG A 79 -0.85 16.95 1.26
C ARG A 79 0.61 16.77 1.69
N TYR A 80 1.51 16.46 0.77
CA TYR A 80 2.93 16.38 1.06
C TYR A 80 3.46 17.78 1.38
N GLU A 81 4.27 17.86 2.43
CA GLU A 81 4.97 19.07 2.81
C GLU A 81 6.43 18.71 3.10
N SER A 82 7.38 19.43 2.48
CA SER A 82 8.80 19.19 2.68
C SER A 82 9.31 19.83 3.98
N ARG A 83 8.73 19.43 5.12
CA ARG A 83 9.17 19.85 6.47
C ARG A 83 10.40 19.04 6.93
N GLY A 84 11.47 19.09 6.15
CA GLY A 84 12.73 18.37 6.45
C GLY A 84 12.76 16.89 6.07
N VAL A 85 11.70 16.37 5.45
CA VAL A 85 11.72 15.06 4.80
C VAL A 85 11.77 15.31 3.28
N PRO A 86 12.78 14.79 2.56
CA PRO A 86 12.85 14.92 1.11
C PRO A 86 11.82 14.00 0.44
N PHE A 87 11.36 14.40 -0.76
CA PHE A 87 10.33 13.66 -1.50
C PHE A 87 10.72 12.20 -1.71
N LYS A 88 11.99 11.96 -2.05
CA LYS A 88 12.56 10.61 -2.20
C LYS A 88 12.33 9.76 -0.94
N ALA A 89 12.67 10.27 0.24
CA ALA A 89 12.50 9.52 1.49
C ALA A 89 11.02 9.24 1.80
N TRP A 90 10.13 10.18 1.50
CA TRP A 90 8.69 10.00 1.62
C TRP A 90 8.17 8.89 0.69
N LEU A 91 8.62 8.86 -0.57
CA LEU A 91 8.24 7.85 -1.55
C LEU A 91 8.76 6.44 -1.16
N TYR A 92 10.01 6.34 -0.69
CA TYR A 92 10.55 5.08 -0.18
C TYR A 92 9.80 4.57 1.06
N ARG A 93 9.32 5.47 1.92
CA ARG A 93 8.45 5.09 3.05
C ARG A 93 7.13 4.50 2.56
N MET A 94 6.53 5.06 1.51
CA MET A 94 5.34 4.47 0.89
C MET A 94 5.61 3.08 0.33
N ALA A 95 6.71 2.90 -0.40
CA ALA A 95 7.11 1.61 -0.94
C ALA A 95 7.35 0.57 0.16
N HIS A 96 8.05 0.95 1.23
CA HIS A 96 8.22 0.09 2.39
C HIS A 96 6.87 -0.33 3.01
N ASN A 97 5.94 0.62 3.19
CA ASN A 97 4.64 0.31 3.76
C ASN A 97 3.82 -0.65 2.87
N GLN A 98 3.89 -0.49 1.54
CA GLN A 98 3.24 -1.41 0.60
C GLN A 98 3.84 -2.82 0.66
N MET A 99 5.17 -2.90 0.68
CA MET A 99 5.88 -4.18 0.82
C MET A 99 5.53 -4.89 2.14
N VAL A 100 5.49 -4.17 3.26
CA VAL A 100 5.11 -4.75 4.56
C VAL A 100 3.67 -5.27 4.54
N ASP A 101 2.75 -4.53 3.92
CA ASP A 101 1.35 -4.95 3.79
C ASP A 101 1.18 -6.19 2.90
N TYR A 102 1.95 -6.26 1.81
CA TYR A 102 2.02 -7.44 0.93
C TYR A 102 2.43 -8.70 1.71
N PHE A 103 3.52 -8.63 2.48
CA PHE A 103 3.98 -9.77 3.28
C PHE A 103 3.02 -10.13 4.42
N ARG A 104 2.40 -9.13 5.04
CA ARG A 104 1.39 -9.33 6.08
C ARG A 104 0.19 -10.11 5.54
N THR A 105 -0.32 -9.71 4.37
CA THR A 105 -1.48 -10.35 3.73
C THR A 105 -1.15 -11.76 3.29
N ARG A 106 0.02 -11.97 2.68
CA ARG A 106 0.47 -13.30 2.22
C ARG A 106 0.61 -14.30 3.35
N ARG A 107 1.13 -13.87 4.51
CA ARG A 107 1.21 -14.72 5.71
C ARG A 107 -0.17 -15.16 6.19
N VAL A 108 -1.15 -14.25 6.22
CA VAL A 108 -2.54 -14.59 6.60
C VAL A 108 -3.13 -15.63 5.64
N THR A 109 -2.91 -15.48 4.33
CA THR A 109 -3.40 -16.45 3.34
C THR A 109 -2.76 -17.83 3.53
N THR A 110 -1.44 -17.90 3.74
CA THR A 110 -0.76 -19.18 4.00
C THR A 110 -1.20 -19.83 5.31
N ASP A 111 -1.44 -19.05 6.37
CA ASP A 111 -1.94 -19.57 7.66
C ASP A 111 -3.34 -20.18 7.54
N LEU A 112 -4.19 -19.72 6.60
CA LEU A 112 -5.51 -20.32 6.32
C LEU A 112 -5.41 -21.62 5.51
N GLU A 113 -4.43 -21.75 4.63
CA GLU A 113 -4.22 -22.92 3.78
C GLU A 113 -3.55 -24.10 4.54
N GLY A 114 -2.92 -23.81 5.69
CA GLY A 114 -2.31 -24.78 6.60
C GLY A 114 -3.17 -25.24 7.78
N VAL A 115 -4.50 -25.04 7.74
CA VAL A 115 -5.39 -25.51 8.82
C VAL A 115 -5.86 -26.94 8.54
N ASP A 116 -5.20 -27.91 9.16
CA ASP A 116 -5.92 -29.11 9.63
C ASP A 116 -7.03 -28.62 10.57
N PRO A 117 -8.32 -28.94 10.32
CA PRO A 117 -9.39 -28.57 11.25
C PRO A 117 -9.18 -29.34 12.55
N LYS A 118 -8.49 -28.73 13.51
CA LYS A 118 -8.47 -29.21 14.89
C LYS A 118 -9.91 -29.19 15.39
N PRO A 119 -10.48 -30.32 15.83
CA PRO A 119 -11.86 -30.34 16.32
C PRO A 119 -11.94 -29.44 17.56
N ALA A 120 -12.71 -28.37 17.45
CA ALA A 120 -13.21 -27.64 18.60
C ALA A 120 -14.25 -28.52 19.31
N VAL A 121 -13.76 -29.37 20.21
CA VAL A 121 -14.55 -29.98 21.29
C VAL A 121 -14.04 -29.28 22.56
N THR A 122 -14.83 -28.64 23.42
CA THR A 122 -16.21 -28.90 23.84
C THR A 122 -16.72 -27.64 24.56
N ALA A 123 -17.97 -27.25 24.35
CA ALA A 123 -18.81 -26.69 25.42
C ALA A 123 -20.29 -26.77 25.00
N THR A 124 -20.86 -27.93 25.30
CA THR A 124 -22.23 -28.17 25.78
C THR A 124 -23.37 -27.37 25.13
N ALA A 125 -24.12 -28.07 24.30
CA ALA A 125 -25.52 -27.76 24.04
C ALA A 125 -26.30 -27.71 25.37
N THR A 126 -26.91 -26.57 25.68
CA THR A 126 -28.12 -26.52 26.51
C THR A 126 -29.30 -26.42 25.54
N PRO A 127 -30.26 -27.35 25.56
CA PRO A 127 -31.47 -27.21 24.76
C PRO A 127 -32.35 -26.09 25.36
N ALA A 128 -32.94 -25.30 24.46
CA ALA A 128 -33.91 -24.26 24.76
C ALA A 128 -35.12 -24.79 25.57
N PRO A 129 -35.87 -23.87 26.20
CA PRO A 129 -37.28 -23.82 25.82
C PRO A 129 -37.78 -22.41 25.45
N THR A 130 -38.40 -22.36 24.27
CA THR A 130 -39.54 -21.55 23.77
C THR A 130 -39.69 -20.06 24.12
N PRO A 131 -39.97 -19.18 23.13
CA PRO A 131 -40.59 -17.88 23.39
C PRO A 131 -42.08 -18.07 23.74
N THR A 132 -42.48 -17.70 24.96
CA THR A 132 -43.89 -17.52 25.31
C THR A 132 -44.40 -16.20 24.75
N SER A 133 -45.36 -16.31 23.83
CA SER A 133 -46.24 -15.21 23.43
C SER A 133 -47.08 -14.75 24.62
N THR A 134 -47.01 -13.46 24.97
CA THR A 134 -48.06 -12.78 25.74
C THR A 134 -48.15 -11.34 25.25
N ALA A 135 -49.24 -11.06 24.56
CA ALA A 135 -49.75 -9.71 24.34
C ALA A 135 -50.16 -9.06 25.67
N THR A 136 -50.07 -7.73 25.77
CA THR A 136 -51.18 -6.81 26.15
C THR A 136 -50.66 -5.49 26.74
N ALA A 137 -51.35 -4.41 26.35
CA ALA A 137 -51.52 -3.09 26.99
C ALA A 137 -50.55 -1.94 26.67
N THR A 138 -51.11 -1.04 25.86
CA THR A 138 -51.08 0.43 25.88
C THR A 138 -50.66 1.08 27.21
N PRO A 139 -49.95 2.21 27.14
CA PRO A 139 -50.43 3.39 27.85
C PRO A 139 -50.58 4.64 26.94
N THR A 140 -51.75 5.25 27.09
CA THR A 140 -52.21 6.51 26.53
C THR A 140 -51.25 7.66 26.86
N ALA A 141 -50.84 8.40 25.82
CA ALA A 141 -50.24 9.72 25.97
C ALA A 141 -51.36 10.77 26.06
N THR A 142 -51.51 11.40 27.22
CA THR A 142 -52.25 12.65 27.39
C THR A 142 -51.22 13.78 27.42
N GLY A 143 -51.32 14.72 26.48
CA GLY A 143 -50.45 15.88 26.43
C GLY A 143 -50.78 16.83 25.28
N ASN A 144 -51.92 17.51 25.37
CA ASN A 144 -52.09 18.97 25.27
C ASN A 144 -53.57 19.33 25.48
#